data_AF-A0A164AID9-F1
#
_entry.id   AF-A0A164AID9-F1
#
_cell.length_a   1.000
_cell.length_b   1.000
_cell.length_c   1.000
_cell.angle_alpha   90.00
_cell.angle_beta   90.00
_cell.angle_gamma   90.00
#
_symmetry.space_group_name_H-M   'P 1'
#
loop_
_entity.id
_entity.type
_entity.pdbx_description
1 polymer ?
#
loop_
_entity_poly.entity_id
_entity_poly.type
_entity_poly.pdbx_seq_one_letter_code
_entity_poly.pdbx_strand_id
1 'polypeptide(L)'
;MQDQDARDERSLPAPYQSPWEALRQDLPAAAADLRLRVQELWRRNREGDLSTPGFWPQDLAPLFWPVTLAVLLLLLALGVVQLRAALSGADPDPVPAVERIRTTPLPEARPLMSAPEIVPDAADPALMSKPTSPPHAPIQPAPPEPVALELPEPELPILQVDPLLNLLEQVDADGAAPAGLLLSARPVPAENAAVLVVDADLWSELPQALRRDRAESWWATLQDQGYDAITLEDVDQHLLARPARVGGGMIMFDSLPSP
;
A
#
# COMPACT_ATOMS: atom_id res chain seq x y z
N MET A 1 -3.35 25.88 -37.76
CA MET A 1 -3.41 24.47 -37.33
C MET A 1 -3.15 24.38 -35.82
N GLN A 2 -3.95 25.07 -35.00
CA GLN A 2 -3.80 25.06 -33.51
C GLN A 2 -5.13 24.74 -32.78
N ASP A 3 -6.25 24.68 -33.50
CA ASP A 3 -7.58 24.43 -32.91
C ASP A 3 -8.05 22.96 -32.99
N GLN A 4 -7.25 22.06 -33.56
CA GLN A 4 -7.61 20.65 -33.70
C GLN A 4 -7.18 19.83 -32.47
N ASP A 5 -5.97 20.04 -31.95
CA ASP A 5 -5.46 19.31 -30.78
C ASP A 5 -6.36 19.45 -29.53
N ALA A 6 -6.93 20.64 -29.31
CA ALA A 6 -7.81 20.91 -28.17
C ALA A 6 -9.21 20.27 -28.29
N ARG A 7 -9.61 19.78 -29.46
CA ARG A 7 -10.89 19.06 -29.66
C ARG A 7 -10.72 17.55 -29.50
N ASP A 8 -9.55 17.02 -29.80
CA ASP A 8 -9.26 15.59 -29.71
C ASP A 8 -9.06 15.14 -28.25
N GLU A 9 -8.48 15.97 -27.38
CA GLU A 9 -8.39 15.70 -25.93
C GLU A 9 -9.75 15.58 -25.23
N ARG A 10 -10.80 16.24 -25.75
CA ARG A 10 -12.17 16.17 -25.20
C ARG A 10 -12.99 14.97 -25.72
N SER A 11 -12.46 14.22 -26.69
CA SER A 11 -13.16 13.11 -27.35
C SER A 11 -12.71 11.73 -26.85
N LEU A 12 -11.82 11.67 -25.84
CA LEU A 12 -11.43 10.44 -25.17
C LEU A 12 -12.44 10.12 -24.03
N PRO A 13 -12.82 8.84 -23.83
CA PRO A 13 -13.82 8.43 -22.83
C PRO A 13 -13.44 8.72 -21.37
N ALA A 14 -12.17 9.07 -21.12
CA ALA A 14 -11.72 9.67 -19.87
C ALA A 14 -10.71 10.78 -20.19
N PRO A 15 -10.87 12.01 -19.67
CA PRO A 15 -9.87 13.05 -19.83
C PRO A 15 -8.58 12.61 -19.12
N TYR A 16 -7.51 12.41 -19.88
CA TYR A 16 -6.20 12.09 -19.32
C TYR A 16 -5.68 13.30 -18.55
N GLN A 17 -5.64 13.18 -17.21
CA GLN A 17 -4.92 14.14 -16.39
C GLN A 17 -3.44 13.75 -16.38
N SER A 18 -2.57 14.68 -16.79
CA SER A 18 -1.13 14.48 -16.70
C SER A 18 -0.74 14.29 -15.23
N PRO A 19 -0.05 13.18 -14.87
CA PRO A 19 0.36 12.92 -13.49
C PRO A 19 1.29 14.01 -12.94
N TRP A 20 2.04 14.68 -13.82
CA TRP A 20 2.91 15.79 -13.47
C TRP A 20 2.15 17.06 -13.12
N GLU A 21 0.98 17.26 -13.73
CA GLU A 21 0.11 18.41 -13.47
C GLU A 21 -0.64 18.26 -12.14
N ALA A 22 -1.07 17.04 -11.81
CA ALA A 22 -1.59 16.73 -10.48
C ALA A 22 -0.51 16.91 -9.40
N LEU A 23 0.69 16.36 -9.62
CA LEU A 23 1.80 16.48 -8.67
C LEU A 23 2.16 17.94 -8.34
N ARG A 24 2.24 18.83 -9.34
CA ARG A 24 2.55 20.26 -9.08
C ARG A 24 1.45 20.99 -8.33
N GLN A 25 0.20 20.55 -8.44
CA GLN A 25 -0.92 21.13 -7.68
C GLN A 25 -0.85 20.73 -6.20
N ASP A 26 -0.31 19.55 -5.90
CA ASP A 26 -0.13 19.06 -4.52
C ASP A 26 1.14 19.58 -3.83
N LEU A 27 2.15 20.01 -4.60
CA LEU A 27 3.41 20.54 -4.06
C LEU A 27 3.25 21.65 -3.00
N PRO A 28 2.38 22.66 -3.16
CA PRO A 28 2.18 23.70 -2.15
C PRO A 28 1.63 23.16 -0.82
N ALA A 29 0.72 22.18 -0.88
CA ALA A 29 0.15 21.55 0.31
C ALA A 29 1.22 20.73 1.04
N ALA A 30 2.00 19.93 0.30
CA ALA A 30 3.13 19.20 0.86
C ALA A 30 4.20 20.13 1.46
N ALA A 31 4.46 21.28 0.82
CA ALA A 31 5.37 22.29 1.34
C ALA A 31 4.86 22.94 2.63
N ALA A 32 3.54 23.15 2.76
CA ALA A 32 2.94 23.66 3.98
C ALA A 32 3.07 22.66 5.14
N ASP A 33 2.78 21.38 4.91
CA ASP A 33 2.97 20.33 5.92
C ASP A 33 4.45 20.20 6.33
N LEU A 34 5.37 20.19 5.35
CA LEU A 34 6.81 20.16 5.62
C LEU A 34 7.25 21.36 6.46
N ARG A 35 6.74 22.56 6.16
CA ARG A 35 7.04 23.77 6.95
C ARG A 35 6.54 23.64 8.38
N LEU A 36 5.34 23.11 8.60
CA LEU A 36 4.81 22.89 9.96
C LEU A 36 5.65 21.89 10.72
N ARG A 37 6.06 20.78 10.10
CA ARG A 37 6.94 19.79 10.73
C ARG A 37 8.31 20.36 11.08
N VAL A 38 8.89 21.20 10.21
CA VAL A 38 10.15 21.90 10.50
C VAL A 38 9.98 22.87 11.67
N GLN A 39 8.87 23.61 11.73
CA GLN A 39 8.57 24.51 12.84
C GLN A 39 8.38 23.75 14.16
N GLU A 40 7.68 22.62 14.12
CA GLU A 40 7.46 21.76 15.28
C GLU A 40 8.77 21.13 15.77
N LEU A 41 9.61 20.63 14.85
CA LEU A 41 10.94 20.15 15.20
C LEU A 41 11.77 21.25 15.87
N TRP A 42 11.72 22.46 15.33
CA TRP A 42 12.46 23.60 15.90
C TRP A 42 11.93 24.04 17.26
N ARG A 43 10.61 23.95 17.46
CA ARG A 43 9.96 24.15 18.77
C ARG A 43 10.44 23.09 19.77
N ARG A 44 10.32 21.80 19.46
CA ARG A 44 10.76 20.69 20.33
C ARG A 44 12.26 20.71 20.62
N ASN A 45 13.06 21.08 19.63
CA ASN A 45 14.51 21.22 19.76
C ASN A 45 14.90 22.32 20.75
N ARG A 46 14.12 23.42 20.81
CA ARG A 46 14.31 24.47 21.83
C ARG A 46 13.83 24.06 23.21
N GLU A 47 12.79 23.24 23.27
CA GLU A 47 12.25 22.67 24.51
C GLU A 47 13.17 21.57 25.10
N GLY A 48 14.20 21.13 24.35
CA GLY A 48 15.14 20.11 24.80
C GLY A 48 14.58 18.69 24.76
N ASP A 49 13.42 18.51 24.12
CA ASP A 49 12.71 17.22 24.03
C ASP A 49 13.36 16.26 23.03
N LEU A 50 14.30 16.76 22.22
CA LEU A 50 15.03 15.95 21.25
C LEU A 50 16.34 15.43 21.84
N SER A 51 16.57 14.13 21.66
CA SER A 51 17.82 13.49 22.06
C SER A 51 19.01 14.09 21.29
N THR A 52 20.06 14.44 22.03
CA THR A 52 21.36 14.85 21.47
C THR A 52 22.41 13.82 21.88
N PRO A 53 23.39 13.54 21.00
CA PRO A 53 24.44 12.60 21.34
C PRO A 53 25.35 13.17 22.45
N GLY A 54 25.83 12.29 23.35
CA GLY A 54 26.59 12.70 24.54
C GLY A 54 27.94 13.37 24.27
N PHE A 55 28.44 13.34 23.04
CA PHE A 55 29.67 14.04 22.63
C PHE A 55 29.43 15.50 22.21
N TRP A 56 28.17 15.95 22.11
CA TRP A 56 27.84 17.30 21.66
C TRP A 56 27.85 18.30 22.83
N PRO A 57 28.43 19.51 22.67
CA PRO A 57 28.40 20.53 23.72
C PRO A 57 26.97 20.92 24.09
N GLN A 58 26.64 20.92 25.39
CA GLN A 58 25.28 21.22 25.88
C GLN A 58 24.83 22.65 25.52
N ASP A 59 25.75 23.61 25.52
CA ASP A 59 25.48 25.00 25.13
C ASP A 59 25.05 25.14 23.66
N LEU A 60 25.40 24.16 22.83
CA LEU A 60 25.08 24.12 21.40
C LEU A 60 24.04 23.04 21.08
N ALA A 61 23.42 22.39 22.08
CA ALA A 61 22.41 21.35 21.86
C ALA A 61 21.27 21.80 20.91
N PRO A 62 20.74 23.05 20.98
CA PRO A 62 19.72 23.51 20.04
C PRO A 62 20.19 23.62 18.58
N LEU A 63 21.50 23.53 18.30
CA LEU A 63 22.03 23.60 16.94
C LEU A 63 22.30 22.23 16.31
N PHE A 64 22.25 21.14 17.08
CA PHE A 64 22.58 19.81 16.57
C PHE A 64 21.68 19.38 15.39
N TRP A 65 20.37 19.40 15.60
CA TRP A 65 19.38 19.02 14.58
C TRP A 65 19.37 19.92 13.35
N PRO A 66 19.38 21.27 13.44
CA PRO A 66 19.43 22.11 12.25
C PRO A 66 20.74 21.93 11.45
N VAL A 67 21.88 21.73 12.12
CA VAL A 67 23.14 21.43 11.43
C VAL A 67 23.08 20.07 10.73
N THR A 68 22.58 19.04 11.41
CA THR A 68 22.42 17.69 10.83
C THR A 68 21.51 17.72 9.60
N LEU A 69 20.39 18.44 9.69
CA LEU A 69 19.47 18.62 8.58
C LEU A 69 20.12 19.38 7.42
N ALA A 70 20.88 20.45 7.71
CA ALA A 70 21.59 21.19 6.69
C ALA A 70 22.66 20.34 5.97
N VAL A 71 23.40 19.49 6.70
CA VAL A 71 24.37 18.56 6.12
C VAL A 71 23.67 17.53 5.23
N LEU A 72 22.55 16.96 5.68
CA LEU A 72 21.78 16.01 4.88
C LEU A 72 21.25 16.65 3.59
N LEU A 73 20.71 17.87 3.67
CA LEU A 73 20.27 18.63 2.50
C LEU A 73 21.43 18.97 1.57
N LEU A 74 22.60 19.31 2.09
CA LEU A 74 23.80 19.57 1.30
C LEU A 74 24.22 18.31 0.52
N LEU A 75 24.28 17.16 1.19
CA LEU A 75 24.60 15.88 0.55
C LEU A 75 23.58 15.51 -0.52
N LEU A 76 22.29 15.72 -0.24
CA LEU A 76 21.21 15.51 -1.22
C LEU A 76 21.40 16.42 -2.45
N ALA A 77 21.63 17.72 -2.24
CA ALA A 77 21.86 18.67 -3.32
C ALA A 77 23.09 18.30 -4.15
N LEU A 78 24.19 17.90 -3.50
CA LEU A 78 25.38 17.42 -4.18
C LEU A 78 25.10 16.16 -4.99
N GLY A 79 24.36 15.20 -4.44
CA GLY A 79 23.92 13.99 -5.14
C GLY A 79 23.07 14.30 -6.37
N VAL A 80 22.14 15.25 -6.27
CA VAL A 80 21.33 15.71 -7.42
C VAL A 80 22.21 16.39 -8.48
N VAL A 81 23.18 17.22 -8.08
CA VAL A 81 24.12 17.85 -9.03
C VAL A 81 24.98 16.80 -9.71
N GLN A 82 25.52 15.82 -8.97
CA GLN A 82 26.31 14.72 -9.52
C GLN A 82 25.48 13.84 -10.47
N LEU A 83 24.23 13.55 -10.12
CA LEU A 83 23.30 12.80 -10.97
C LEU A 83 22.99 13.57 -12.25
N ARG A 84 22.70 14.87 -12.14
CA ARG A 84 22.49 15.73 -13.32
C ARG A 84 23.75 15.79 -14.19
N ALA A 85 24.93 15.90 -13.58
CA ALA A 85 26.20 15.89 -14.28
C ALA A 85 26.46 14.55 -14.97
N ALA A 86 26.11 13.42 -14.36
CA ALA A 86 26.22 12.10 -14.97
C ALA A 86 25.24 11.92 -16.14
N LEU A 87 24.00 12.40 -16.00
CA LEU A 87 22.99 12.37 -17.05
C LEU A 87 23.30 13.34 -18.21
N SER A 88 23.95 14.48 -17.93
CA SER A 88 24.33 15.48 -18.94
C SER A 88 25.70 15.23 -19.56
N GLY A 89 26.57 14.53 -18.84
CA GLY A 89 27.94 14.18 -19.22
C GLY A 89 28.06 12.79 -19.86
N ALA A 90 26.93 12.16 -20.17
CA ALA A 90 26.87 11.17 -21.23
C ALA A 90 27.21 11.89 -22.54
N ASP A 91 28.50 12.05 -22.80
CA ASP A 91 29.03 12.42 -24.10
C ASP A 91 28.36 11.49 -25.12
N PRO A 92 27.82 11.98 -26.25
CA PRO A 92 27.32 11.11 -27.29
C PRO A 92 28.43 10.13 -27.64
N ASP A 93 28.21 8.87 -27.28
CA ASP A 93 29.00 7.72 -27.73
C ASP A 93 29.35 7.99 -29.21
N PRO A 94 30.63 7.99 -29.62
CA PRO A 94 30.98 8.26 -31.01
C PRO A 94 30.15 7.30 -31.84
N VAL A 95 29.17 7.87 -32.56
CA VAL A 95 28.16 7.14 -33.32
C VAL A 95 28.92 6.03 -34.03
N PRO A 96 28.68 4.73 -33.73
CA PRO A 96 29.33 3.68 -34.48
C PRO A 96 29.02 4.02 -35.92
N ALA A 97 30.07 4.27 -36.71
CA ALA A 97 29.96 4.69 -38.09
C ALA A 97 28.90 3.77 -38.68
N VAL A 98 27.77 4.36 -39.09
CA VAL A 98 26.64 3.63 -39.63
C VAL A 98 27.24 2.79 -40.73
N GLU A 99 27.52 1.52 -40.42
CA GLU A 99 27.75 0.50 -41.41
C GLU A 99 26.40 0.48 -42.06
N ARG A 100 26.30 1.21 -43.18
CA ARG A 100 25.11 1.23 -44.02
C ARG A 100 24.82 -0.23 -44.20
N ILE A 101 23.80 -0.72 -43.49
CA ILE A 101 23.15 -1.96 -43.79
C ILE A 101 22.70 -1.70 -45.22
N ARG A 102 23.52 -2.17 -46.17
CA ARG A 102 23.06 -2.41 -47.53
C ARG A 102 21.86 -3.28 -47.27
N THR A 103 20.70 -2.72 -47.57
CA THR A 103 19.42 -3.40 -47.59
C THR A 103 19.65 -4.74 -48.26
N THR A 104 19.87 -5.78 -47.46
CA THR A 104 19.59 -7.13 -47.89
C THR A 104 18.08 -7.12 -48.08
N PRO A 105 17.58 -7.46 -49.27
CA PRO A 105 16.14 -7.47 -49.48
C PRO A 105 15.53 -8.38 -48.42
N LEU A 106 14.55 -7.81 -47.72
CA LEU A 106 13.72 -8.49 -46.74
C LEU A 106 13.29 -9.84 -47.34
N PRO A 107 13.62 -10.99 -46.74
CA PRO A 107 13.10 -12.26 -47.24
C PRO A 107 11.57 -12.19 -47.16
N GLU A 108 10.92 -12.49 -48.28
CA GLU A 108 9.46 -12.53 -48.39
C GLU A 108 8.86 -13.26 -47.18
N ALA A 109 7.85 -12.64 -46.57
CA ALA A 109 7.06 -13.25 -45.53
C ALA A 109 6.48 -14.57 -46.08
N ARG A 110 7.03 -15.70 -45.62
CA ARG A 110 6.36 -16.99 -45.81
C ARG A 110 4.98 -16.88 -45.15
N PRO A 111 3.89 -17.17 -45.88
CA PRO A 111 2.59 -17.25 -45.24
C PRO A 111 2.68 -18.32 -44.15
N LEU A 112 2.25 -17.96 -42.95
CA LEU A 112 2.10 -18.89 -41.84
C LEU A 112 1.18 -20.02 -42.30
N MET A 113 1.74 -21.22 -42.51
CA MET A 113 0.93 -22.43 -42.61
C MET A 113 0.09 -22.51 -41.35
N SER A 114 -1.22 -22.55 -41.52
CA SER A 114 -2.19 -22.82 -40.47
C SER A 114 -1.78 -24.11 -39.74
N ALA A 115 -1.36 -23.96 -38.49
CA ALA A 115 -1.20 -25.09 -37.59
C ALA A 115 -2.58 -25.75 -37.41
N PRO A 116 -2.70 -27.08 -37.51
CA PRO A 116 -3.97 -27.74 -37.27
C PRO A 116 -4.40 -27.52 -35.82
N GLU A 117 -5.64 -27.06 -35.70
CA GLU A 117 -6.46 -27.04 -34.50
C GLU A 117 -6.46 -28.44 -33.85
N ILE A 118 -5.78 -28.57 -32.72
CA ILE A 118 -5.89 -29.75 -31.87
C ILE A 118 -7.15 -29.56 -31.03
N VAL A 119 -8.24 -30.14 -31.52
CA VAL A 119 -9.50 -30.33 -30.81
C VAL A 119 -9.23 -31.12 -29.52
N PRO A 120 -9.69 -30.67 -28.35
CA PRO A 120 -9.66 -31.47 -27.14
C PRO A 120 -10.84 -32.44 -27.20
N ASP A 121 -10.56 -33.73 -27.37
CA ASP A 121 -11.57 -34.77 -27.12
C ASP A 121 -11.25 -35.52 -25.82
N ALA A 122 -12.33 -35.74 -25.09
CA ALA A 122 -12.41 -36.22 -23.75
C ALA A 122 -12.08 -37.72 -23.66
N ALA A 123 -11.37 -38.09 -22.59
CA ALA A 123 -11.53 -39.39 -21.95
C ALA A 123 -11.08 -39.31 -20.49
N ASP A 124 -12.08 -39.20 -19.63
CA ASP A 124 -12.12 -39.41 -18.18
C ASP A 124 -11.73 -40.88 -17.82
N PRO A 125 -11.78 -41.34 -16.54
CA PRO A 125 -11.18 -40.89 -15.29
C PRO A 125 -10.37 -42.03 -14.60
N ALA A 126 -9.94 -41.77 -13.36
CA ALA A 126 -9.55 -42.73 -12.33
C ALA A 126 -8.14 -43.33 -12.43
N LEU A 127 -7.26 -42.88 -11.53
CA LEU A 127 -6.75 -43.74 -10.46
C LEU A 127 -6.24 -42.84 -9.32
N MET A 128 -6.87 -43.00 -8.15
CA MET A 128 -6.42 -42.53 -6.85
C MET A 128 -4.93 -42.78 -6.63
N SER A 129 -4.23 -41.83 -6.02
CA SER A 129 -3.42 -42.05 -4.81
C SER A 129 -2.72 -40.74 -4.38
N LYS A 130 -3.13 -40.21 -3.23
CA LYS A 130 -2.36 -39.25 -2.40
C LYS A 130 -1.70 -40.07 -1.27
N PRO A 131 -0.83 -39.48 -0.44
CA PRO A 131 0.59 -39.16 -0.63
C PRO A 131 1.50 -40.12 0.15
N THR A 132 2.81 -40.14 -0.11
CA THR A 132 3.79 -40.74 0.81
C THR A 132 5.03 -39.86 0.91
N SER A 133 5.48 -39.72 2.15
CA SER A 133 6.46 -38.80 2.71
C SER A 133 7.87 -38.80 2.08
N PRO A 134 8.70 -37.77 2.38
CA PRO A 134 10.05 -37.64 1.84
C PRO A 134 11.04 -38.68 2.41
N PRO A 135 12.10 -39.06 1.66
CA PRO A 135 13.13 -39.97 2.16
C PRO A 135 14.06 -39.32 3.18
N HIS A 136 14.41 -40.12 4.19
CA HIS A 136 15.46 -39.93 5.19
C HIS A 136 16.80 -39.44 4.58
N ALA A 137 17.37 -38.39 5.20
CA ALA A 137 18.80 -38.07 5.10
C ALA A 137 19.49 -38.44 6.43
N PRO A 138 20.77 -38.87 6.41
CA PRO A 138 21.41 -39.59 7.50
C PRO A 138 21.79 -38.72 8.71
N ILE A 139 21.68 -39.34 9.89
CA ILE A 139 22.06 -38.83 11.20
C ILE A 139 23.57 -38.48 11.23
N GLN A 140 23.89 -37.22 11.48
CA GLN A 140 25.23 -36.77 11.90
C GLN A 140 25.21 -36.52 13.43
N PRO A 141 26.28 -36.89 14.16
CA PRO A 141 26.32 -36.79 15.61
C PRO A 141 26.45 -35.33 16.08
N ALA A 142 25.73 -35.01 17.17
CA ALA A 142 25.67 -33.71 17.81
C ALA A 142 27.03 -33.25 18.39
N PRO A 143 27.46 -31.99 18.14
CA PRO A 143 28.37 -31.24 19.00
C PRO A 143 27.59 -30.57 20.16
N PRO A 144 28.25 -30.28 21.30
CA PRO A 144 27.58 -29.88 22.54
C PRO A 144 26.97 -28.48 22.45
N GLU A 145 25.88 -28.29 23.19
CA GLU A 145 25.05 -27.10 23.32
C GLU A 145 25.87 -25.80 23.52
N PRO A 146 25.77 -24.80 22.64
CA PRO A 146 25.96 -23.43 23.03
C PRO A 146 24.66 -22.98 23.74
N VAL A 147 24.80 -22.48 24.96
CA VAL A 147 23.74 -21.84 25.74
C VAL A 147 23.00 -20.86 24.84
N ALA A 148 21.80 -21.26 24.39
CA ALA A 148 20.91 -20.37 23.67
C ALA A 148 20.35 -19.39 24.70
N LEU A 149 20.80 -18.14 24.58
CA LEU A 149 20.14 -17.00 25.19
C LEU A 149 18.64 -17.12 24.87
N GLU A 150 17.80 -17.21 25.90
CA GLU A 150 16.35 -17.07 25.78
C GLU A 150 16.08 -15.72 25.12
N LEU A 151 15.84 -15.72 23.81
CA LEU A 151 15.17 -14.63 23.13
C LEU A 151 13.80 -14.49 23.81
N PRO A 152 13.38 -13.30 24.25
CA PRO A 152 12.00 -13.10 24.66
C PRO A 152 11.12 -13.50 23.48
N GLU A 153 10.30 -14.53 23.67
CA GLU A 153 9.22 -14.87 22.75
C GLU A 153 8.35 -13.61 22.64
N PRO A 154 8.15 -13.04 21.44
CA PRO A 154 7.32 -11.86 21.31
C PRO A 154 5.93 -12.25 21.79
N GLU A 155 5.48 -11.67 22.91
CA GLU A 155 4.11 -11.80 23.38
C GLU A 155 3.19 -11.38 22.23
N LEU A 156 2.55 -12.36 21.58
CA LEU A 156 1.51 -12.09 20.60
C LEU A 156 0.45 -11.26 21.33
N PRO A 157 0.10 -10.06 20.85
CA PRO A 157 -0.95 -9.27 21.49
C PRO A 157 -2.23 -10.11 21.51
N ILE A 158 -2.70 -10.45 22.71
CA ILE A 158 -3.97 -11.16 22.88
C ILE A 158 -5.05 -10.16 22.46
N LEU A 159 -5.61 -10.36 21.26
CA LEU A 159 -6.72 -9.54 20.78
C LEU A 159 -7.89 -9.67 21.75
N GLN A 160 -8.21 -8.58 22.43
CA GLN A 160 -9.32 -8.53 23.35
C GLN A 160 -10.62 -8.52 22.54
N VAL A 161 -11.63 -9.25 22.99
CA VAL A 161 -12.96 -9.30 22.34
C VAL A 161 -13.80 -8.08 22.74
N ASP A 162 -13.55 -7.55 23.93
CA ASP A 162 -14.15 -6.34 24.51
C ASP A 162 -14.20 -5.11 23.59
N PRO A 163 -13.14 -4.75 22.83
CA PRO A 163 -13.18 -3.67 21.85
C PRO A 163 -14.26 -3.79 20.76
N LEU A 164 -14.50 -5.01 20.25
CA LEU A 164 -15.49 -5.26 19.21
C LEU A 164 -16.92 -5.12 19.75
N LEU A 165 -17.15 -5.48 21.02
CA LEU A 165 -18.43 -5.26 21.70
C LEU A 165 -18.70 -3.78 21.92
N ASN A 166 -17.70 -3.01 22.36
CA ASN A 166 -17.83 -1.57 22.52
C ASN A 166 -18.18 -0.88 21.19
N LEU A 167 -17.57 -1.30 20.09
CA LEU A 167 -17.88 -0.76 18.76
C LEU A 167 -19.32 -1.11 18.33
N LEU A 168 -19.79 -2.32 18.61
CA LEU A 168 -21.17 -2.73 18.33
C LEU A 168 -22.18 -1.89 19.13
N GLU A 169 -21.95 -1.69 20.43
CA GLU A 169 -22.78 -0.85 21.29
C GLU A 169 -22.76 0.64 20.88
N GLN A 170 -21.60 1.13 20.44
CA GLN A 170 -21.42 2.52 20.05
C GLN A 170 -22.06 2.82 18.68
N VAL A 171 -22.11 1.85 17.77
CA VAL A 171 -22.82 1.98 16.49
C VAL A 171 -24.33 2.06 16.70
N ASP A 172 -24.88 1.27 17.61
CA ASP A 172 -26.32 1.31 17.93
C ASP A 172 -26.71 2.56 18.74
N ALA A 173 -25.78 3.12 19.53
CA ALA A 173 -26.01 4.34 20.31
C ALA A 173 -25.90 5.63 19.47
N ASP A 174 -25.17 5.59 18.35
CA ASP A 174 -24.95 6.75 17.50
C ASP A 174 -26.14 6.98 16.57
N GLY A 175 -27.12 7.78 17.03
CA GLY A 175 -28.41 8.05 16.36
C GLY A 175 -28.34 8.70 14.97
N ALA A 176 -27.14 8.83 14.40
CA ALA A 176 -26.91 9.17 13.00
C ALA A 176 -26.86 7.93 12.07
N ALA A 177 -26.88 6.71 12.60
CA ALA A 177 -27.04 5.47 11.85
C ALA A 177 -28.38 4.80 12.21
N PRO A 178 -29.02 4.08 11.26
CA PRO A 178 -30.16 3.23 11.60
C PRO A 178 -29.70 2.16 12.60
N ALA A 179 -30.45 1.99 13.69
CA ALA A 179 -30.17 0.95 14.69
C ALA A 179 -30.17 -0.43 14.01
N GLY A 180 -29.17 -1.27 14.33
CA GLY A 180 -28.99 -2.57 13.69
C GLY A 180 -28.20 -2.55 12.38
N LEU A 181 -27.54 -1.45 12.01
CA LEU A 181 -26.66 -1.38 10.83
C LEU A 181 -25.50 -2.37 10.91
N LEU A 182 -24.90 -2.54 12.10
CA LEU A 182 -23.82 -3.49 12.35
C LEU A 182 -24.38 -4.70 13.08
N LEU A 183 -24.41 -5.84 12.39
CA LEU A 183 -25.04 -7.07 12.87
C LEU A 183 -24.09 -7.91 13.73
N SER A 184 -22.81 -7.98 13.36
CA SER A 184 -21.82 -8.68 14.17
C SER A 184 -20.40 -8.18 13.90
N ALA A 185 -19.54 -8.35 14.89
CA ALA A 185 -18.11 -8.06 14.80
C ALA A 185 -17.34 -9.30 15.25
N ARG A 186 -16.49 -9.85 14.39
CA ARG A 186 -15.76 -11.10 14.64
C ARG A 186 -14.25 -10.89 14.50
N PRO A 187 -13.45 -11.27 15.51
CA PRO A 187 -12.00 -11.20 15.39
C PRO A 187 -11.46 -12.36 14.54
N VAL A 188 -10.45 -12.06 13.72
CA VAL A 188 -9.66 -13.02 12.92
C VAL A 188 -8.23 -12.99 13.46
N PRO A 189 -7.92 -13.78 14.50
CA PRO A 189 -6.65 -13.68 15.22
C PRO A 189 -5.43 -14.10 14.41
N ALA A 190 -5.62 -14.90 13.35
CA ALA A 190 -4.53 -15.31 12.47
C ALA A 190 -3.89 -14.15 11.70
N GLU A 191 -4.63 -13.06 11.50
CA GLU A 191 -4.21 -11.90 10.69
C GLU A 191 -4.28 -10.59 11.49
N ASN A 192 -4.51 -10.65 12.81
CA ASN A 192 -4.85 -9.48 13.64
C ASN A 192 -5.96 -8.61 13.02
N ALA A 193 -6.91 -9.23 12.34
CA ALA A 193 -7.96 -8.53 11.60
C ALA A 193 -9.32 -8.68 12.28
N ALA A 194 -10.29 -7.85 11.91
CA ALA A 194 -11.68 -8.02 12.30
C ALA A 194 -12.61 -8.00 11.10
N VAL A 195 -13.63 -8.85 11.12
CA VAL A 195 -14.73 -8.88 10.15
C VAL A 195 -15.96 -8.25 10.78
N LEU A 196 -16.47 -7.20 10.15
CA LEU A 196 -17.66 -6.46 10.53
C LEU A 196 -18.77 -6.83 9.55
N VAL A 197 -19.79 -7.52 10.04
CA VAL A 197 -20.97 -7.88 9.24
C VAL A 197 -22.00 -6.76 9.39
N VAL A 198 -22.32 -6.09 8.30
CA VAL A 198 -23.35 -5.05 8.23
C VAL A 198 -24.58 -5.54 7.47
N ASP A 199 -25.72 -4.90 7.71
CA ASP A 199 -26.93 -5.12 6.93
C ASP A 199 -26.82 -4.38 5.58
N ALA A 200 -26.82 -5.10 4.46
CA ALA A 200 -26.66 -4.49 3.14
C ALA A 200 -27.78 -3.51 2.75
N ASP A 201 -29.02 -3.76 3.16
CA ASP A 201 -30.14 -2.90 2.81
C ASP A 201 -29.96 -1.54 3.50
N LEU A 202 -29.76 -1.54 4.82
CA LEU A 202 -29.50 -0.33 5.60
C LEU A 202 -28.20 0.37 5.21
N TRP A 203 -27.17 -0.40 4.84
CA TRP A 203 -25.90 0.15 4.37
C TRP A 203 -26.05 0.84 3.02
N SER A 204 -26.79 0.25 2.08
CA SER A 204 -26.98 0.78 0.73
C SER A 204 -27.80 2.09 0.71
N GLU A 205 -28.72 2.26 1.67
CA GLU A 205 -29.51 3.48 1.85
C GLU A 205 -28.66 4.69 2.26
N LEU A 206 -27.48 4.46 2.86
CA LEU A 206 -26.60 5.53 3.31
C LEU A 206 -25.84 6.21 2.14
N PRO A 207 -25.73 7.54 2.14
CA PRO A 207 -24.90 8.26 1.18
C PRO A 207 -23.45 7.74 1.17
N GLN A 208 -22.84 7.64 -0.01
CA GLN A 208 -21.49 7.07 -0.16
C GLN A 208 -20.43 7.77 0.71
N ALA A 209 -20.52 9.09 0.88
CA ALA A 209 -19.62 9.84 1.76
C ALA A 209 -19.77 9.40 3.23
N LEU A 210 -21.01 9.26 3.70
CA LEU A 210 -21.29 8.86 5.07
C LEU A 210 -20.88 7.41 5.34
N ARG A 211 -21.05 6.51 4.36
CA ARG A 211 -20.52 5.14 4.44
C ARG A 211 -19.00 5.11 4.58
N ARG A 212 -18.28 5.94 3.83
CA ARG A 212 -16.81 6.02 3.90
C ARG A 212 -16.36 6.56 5.26
N ASP A 213 -16.94 7.68 5.70
CA ASP A 213 -16.62 8.29 6.99
C ASP A 213 -16.87 7.32 8.16
N ARG A 214 -17.94 6.51 8.05
CA ARG A 214 -18.24 5.43 9.01
C ARG A 214 -17.21 4.31 8.97
N ALA A 215 -16.92 3.77 7.79
CA ALA A 215 -15.93 2.70 7.63
C ALA A 215 -14.54 3.15 8.13
N GLU A 216 -14.15 4.40 7.87
CA GLU A 216 -12.89 4.97 8.35
C GLU A 216 -12.88 5.22 9.86
N SER A 217 -13.99 5.69 10.45
CA SER A 217 -14.05 5.87 11.90
C SER A 217 -13.99 4.53 12.63
N TRP A 218 -14.70 3.49 12.15
CA TRP A 218 -14.60 2.13 12.68
C TRP A 218 -13.18 1.56 12.54
N TRP A 219 -12.53 1.80 11.40
CA TRP A 219 -11.15 1.41 11.19
C TRP A 219 -10.19 2.08 12.18
N ALA A 220 -10.31 3.40 12.36
CA ALA A 220 -9.47 4.15 13.28
C ALA A 220 -9.63 3.68 14.74
N THR A 221 -10.86 3.40 15.17
CA THR A 221 -11.13 2.87 16.52
C THR A 221 -10.51 1.49 16.72
N LEU A 222 -10.63 0.59 15.74
CA LEU A 222 -10.05 -0.76 15.84
C LEU A 222 -8.52 -0.74 15.72
N GLN A 223 -7.95 0.18 14.94
CA GLN A 223 -6.50 0.36 14.86
C GLN A 223 -5.89 0.79 16.20
N ASP A 224 -6.53 1.71 16.92
CA ASP A 224 -6.10 2.12 18.28
C ASP A 224 -6.14 0.95 19.29
N GLN A 225 -7.00 -0.04 19.02
CA GLN A 225 -7.17 -1.23 19.83
C GLN A 225 -6.26 -2.41 19.40
N GLY A 226 -5.38 -2.19 18.42
CA GLY A 226 -4.35 -3.14 18.00
C GLY A 226 -4.74 -4.06 16.83
N TYR A 227 -5.81 -3.76 16.10
CA TYR A 227 -6.16 -4.49 14.88
C TYR A 227 -5.39 -3.94 13.67
N ASP A 228 -4.83 -4.84 12.85
CA ASP A 228 -4.03 -4.52 11.67
C ASP A 228 -4.85 -4.39 10.38
N ALA A 229 -6.08 -4.93 10.36
CA ALA A 229 -7.00 -4.77 9.23
C ALA A 229 -8.47 -4.95 9.64
N ILE A 230 -9.40 -4.34 8.89
CA ILE A 230 -10.84 -4.62 9.01
C ILE A 230 -11.45 -4.97 7.67
N THR A 231 -12.42 -5.88 7.67
CA THR A 231 -13.18 -6.24 6.48
C THR A 231 -14.65 -6.01 6.78
N LEU A 232 -15.32 -5.16 6.01
CA LEU A 232 -16.76 -4.99 6.09
C LEU A 232 -17.39 -5.94 5.09
N GLU A 233 -18.26 -6.82 5.57
CA GLU A 233 -18.97 -7.81 4.79
C GLU A 233 -20.48 -7.69 5.01
N ASP A 234 -21.25 -8.14 4.04
CA ASP A 234 -22.69 -8.36 4.18
C ASP A 234 -22.99 -9.73 4.84
N VAL A 235 -24.25 -9.98 5.18
CA VAL A 235 -24.74 -11.28 5.69
C VAL A 235 -24.43 -12.43 4.72
N ASP A 236 -24.43 -12.13 3.42
CA ASP A 236 -24.07 -13.05 2.34
C ASP A 236 -22.54 -13.20 2.13
N GLN A 237 -21.70 -12.65 3.02
CA GLN A 237 -20.23 -12.61 2.93
C GLN A 237 -19.71 -11.83 1.71
N HIS A 238 -20.53 -10.93 1.16
CA HIS A 238 -20.09 -10.01 0.11
C HIS A 238 -19.24 -8.91 0.71
N LEU A 239 -18.06 -8.69 0.12
CA LEU A 239 -17.13 -7.65 0.56
C LEU A 239 -17.67 -6.25 0.24
N LEU A 240 -17.82 -5.41 1.25
CA LEU A 240 -18.34 -4.04 1.16
C LEU A 240 -17.27 -2.99 1.38
N ALA A 241 -16.30 -3.24 2.26
CA ALA A 241 -15.14 -2.35 2.41
C ALA A 241 -13.92 -3.05 3.01
N ARG A 242 -12.73 -2.53 2.71
CA ARG A 242 -11.47 -2.96 3.34
C ARG A 242 -10.45 -1.83 3.36
N PRO A 243 -9.44 -1.83 4.26
CA PRO A 243 -8.38 -0.85 4.24
C PRO A 243 -7.51 -1.00 2.99
N ALA A 244 -7.08 0.13 2.44
CA ALA A 244 -6.13 0.17 1.35
C ALA A 244 -4.74 -0.26 1.84
N ARG A 245 -4.14 -1.26 1.19
CA ARG A 245 -2.76 -1.71 1.49
C ARG A 245 -1.70 -0.66 1.18
N VAL A 246 -2.02 0.30 0.31
CA VAL A 246 -1.14 1.37 -0.15
C VAL A 246 -1.96 2.65 -0.25
N GLY A 247 -1.47 3.76 0.31
CA GLY A 247 -2.10 5.08 0.22
C GLY A 247 -2.99 5.50 1.38
N GLY A 248 -3.29 4.61 2.34
CA GLY A 248 -4.17 4.91 3.48
C GLY A 248 -5.65 5.06 3.07
N GLY A 249 -6.57 4.83 4.02
CA GLY A 249 -8.01 4.96 3.82
C GLY A 249 -8.73 3.65 3.46
N MET A 250 -10.05 3.72 3.33
CA MET A 250 -10.92 2.57 3.07
C MET A 250 -11.29 2.46 1.59
N ILE A 251 -11.10 1.28 1.01
CA ILE A 251 -11.61 0.91 -0.31
C ILE A 251 -13.05 0.42 -0.12
N MET A 252 -13.99 1.08 -0.78
CA MET A 252 -15.40 0.73 -0.78
C MET A 252 -15.72 -0.11 -2.02
N PHE A 253 -16.53 -1.15 -1.84
CA PHE A 253 -17.08 -1.97 -2.91
C PHE A 253 -18.58 -1.72 -3.01
N ASP A 254 -19.10 -1.74 -4.24
CA ASP A 254 -20.53 -1.58 -4.46
C ASP A 254 -21.26 -2.87 -4.03
N SER A 255 -22.25 -2.71 -3.16
CA SER A 255 -23.20 -3.77 -2.83
C SER A 255 -24.06 -4.03 -4.07
N LEU A 256 -23.86 -5.17 -4.72
CA LEU A 256 -24.83 -5.66 -5.71
C LEU A 256 -26.11 -6.01 -4.94
N PRO A 257 -27.27 -5.40 -5.24
CA PRO A 257 -28.51 -5.78 -4.59
C PRO A 257 -28.79 -7.26 -4.90
N SER A 258 -29.09 -8.03 -3.86
CA SER A 258 -29.58 -9.40 -4.04
C SER A 258 -30.91 -9.34 -4.83
N PRO A 259 -31.12 -10.22 -5.84
CA PRO A 259 -32.31 -10.20 -6.71
C PRO A 259 -33.62 -10.57 -6.01
#